data_AF-A0A410P0B7-F1
#
_entry.id   AF-A0A410P0B7-F1
#
_cell.length_a   1.000
_cell.length_b   1.000
_cell.length_c   1.000
_cell.angle_alpha   90.00
_cell.angle_beta   90.00
_cell.angle_gamma   90.00
#
_symmetry.space_group_name_H-M   'P 1'
#
loop_
_entity.id
_entity.type
_entity.pdbx_description
1 polymer ?
#
loop_
_entity_poly.entity_id
_entity_poly.type
_entity_poly.pdbx_seq_one_letter_code
_entity_poly.pdbx_strand_id
1 'polypeptide(L)'
;MSIDGLLTFVGLIVALLALATDARRSALMLRLGTTVTITVVLGLAVLYLELFDVLAPACEWRADACQLLVLGDDRWLSPEQGAFLLVLVWIGLIALNLRRGTLKPRHLPRLLALATALAEDKRFSEICRVTQPHLGLIATTANGKSKGASAAQQDASITLQRLLYRRPDLTRFIALERPVVAVEMMAVESYIVFDFAEQVLRILAANTDSPLFAEVYENQNITSRGYDFPDHNTYLGFLCGDAKQAERLGAWRPVMENALTTLAEAEGGPYQAYLNSPADRFHDEGKWRDPTFVAIRFLDLMVDAAMRQGVAWHMWLFYTPHLTESLLDLYDDPRKDDEVFDEWPTRNAYLLYATFKAMTGWVEAVEDLPDGSPHLTLNSVGAAHQNDNIPKSAIIALGDCLRQVLMAEAVSDRFKDYLAEVVFRCVTKLPAEGDKAGFRQSLVASLLAGGPMREADHLPRLHEAFAGLDHILRERLYDVWGPLEAALESWPARPGVPQ
;
A
#
# COMPACT_ATOMS: atom_id res chain seq x y z
N MET A 1 -36.99 -2.33 -42.74
CA MET A 1 -37.36 -2.65 -41.34
C MET A 1 -38.62 -1.87 -41.04
N SER A 2 -39.79 -2.50 -40.85
CA SER A 2 -41.04 -1.73 -40.76
C SER A 2 -41.01 -0.64 -39.67
N ILE A 3 -41.80 0.42 -39.87
CA ILE A 3 -41.98 1.52 -38.90
C ILE A 3 -42.28 0.99 -37.49
N ASP A 4 -43.06 -0.08 -37.39
CA ASP A 4 -43.36 -0.77 -36.12
C ASP A 4 -42.11 -1.37 -35.47
N GLY A 5 -41.18 -1.91 -36.26
CA GLY A 5 -39.88 -2.38 -35.78
C GLY A 5 -39.01 -1.25 -35.22
N LEU A 6 -39.02 -0.07 -35.87
CA LEU A 6 -38.29 1.11 -35.39
C LEU A 6 -38.88 1.64 -34.08
N LEU A 7 -40.20 1.75 -34.00
CA LEU A 7 -40.91 2.18 -32.78
C LEU A 7 -40.66 1.22 -31.61
N THR A 8 -40.69 -0.08 -31.86
CA THR A 8 -40.41 -1.10 -30.85
C THR A 8 -38.98 -0.99 -30.34
N PHE A 9 -38.01 -0.78 -31.23
CA PHE A 9 -36.60 -0.61 -30.87
C PHE A 9 -36.35 0.67 -30.04
N VAL A 10 -36.91 1.80 -30.47
CA VAL A 10 -36.83 3.07 -29.73
C VAL A 10 -37.52 2.93 -28.36
N GLY A 11 -38.68 2.29 -28.31
CA GLY A 11 -39.40 1.98 -27.08
C GLY A 11 -38.57 1.14 -26.11
N LEU A 12 -37.88 0.11 -26.60
CA LEU A 12 -36.99 -0.73 -25.78
C LEU A 12 -35.81 0.08 -25.21
N ILE A 13 -35.20 0.96 -26.01
CA ILE A 13 -34.11 1.84 -25.55
C ILE A 13 -34.61 2.81 -24.47
N VAL A 14 -35.77 3.42 -24.67
CA VAL A 14 -36.38 4.32 -23.68
C VAL A 14 -36.71 3.55 -22.39
N ALA A 15 -37.24 2.34 -22.48
CA ALA A 15 -37.52 1.48 -21.33
C ALA A 15 -36.24 1.06 -20.59
N LEU A 16 -35.17 0.70 -21.30
CA LEU A 16 -33.86 0.39 -20.72
C LEU A 16 -33.23 1.60 -20.03
N LEU A 17 -33.35 2.78 -20.63
CA LEU A 17 -32.94 4.04 -20.00
C LEU A 17 -33.81 4.33 -18.77
N ALA A 18 -35.11 4.08 -18.83
CA ALA A 18 -36.03 4.24 -17.69
C ALA A 18 -35.69 3.29 -16.52
N LEU A 19 -35.15 2.09 -16.80
CA LEU A 19 -34.70 1.14 -15.77
C LEU A 19 -33.28 1.41 -15.24
N ALA A 20 -32.50 2.25 -15.92
CA ALA A 20 -31.16 2.62 -15.47
C ALA A 20 -31.23 3.60 -14.29
N THR A 21 -30.40 3.37 -13.26
CA THR A 21 -30.26 4.31 -12.13
C THR A 21 -29.82 5.69 -12.60
N ASP A 22 -30.18 6.75 -11.88
CA ASP A 22 -29.87 8.13 -12.30
C ASP A 22 -28.38 8.37 -12.57
N ALA A 23 -27.49 7.73 -11.81
CA ALA A 23 -26.05 7.80 -12.08
C ALA A 23 -25.62 7.04 -13.35
N ARG A 24 -26.30 5.93 -13.71
CA ARG A 24 -26.07 5.27 -15.02
C ARG A 24 -26.56 6.15 -16.16
N ARG A 25 -27.71 6.81 -16.01
CA ARG A 25 -28.22 7.76 -17.02
C ARG A 25 -27.27 8.93 -17.20
N SER A 26 -26.81 9.57 -16.13
CA SER A 26 -25.91 10.72 -16.19
C SER A 26 -24.52 10.35 -16.76
N ALA A 27 -23.95 9.20 -16.39
CA ALA A 27 -22.70 8.71 -16.98
C ALA A 27 -22.85 8.36 -18.47
N LEU A 28 -24.00 7.78 -18.85
CA LEU A 28 -24.32 7.47 -20.24
C LEU A 28 -24.51 8.76 -21.05
N MET A 29 -25.20 9.76 -20.50
CA MET A 29 -25.39 11.09 -21.11
C MET A 29 -24.05 11.84 -21.29
N LEU A 30 -23.12 11.69 -20.35
CA LEU A 30 -21.75 12.22 -20.49
C LEU A 30 -21.01 11.60 -21.69
N ARG A 31 -21.24 10.31 -21.96
CA ARG A 31 -20.65 9.57 -23.08
C ARG A 31 -21.37 9.84 -24.42
N LEU A 32 -22.69 10.05 -24.39
CA LEU A 32 -23.52 10.24 -25.59
C LEU A 32 -23.43 11.63 -26.23
N GLY A 33 -22.87 12.64 -25.57
CA GLY A 33 -22.87 14.02 -26.09
C GLY A 33 -22.27 14.18 -27.49
N THR A 34 -21.28 13.35 -27.86
CA THR A 34 -20.73 13.31 -29.24
C THR A 34 -21.51 12.39 -30.18
N THR A 35 -22.22 11.43 -29.61
CA THR A 35 -22.98 10.43 -30.35
C THR A 35 -24.33 10.98 -30.80
N VAL A 36 -24.89 11.99 -30.12
CA VAL A 36 -26.16 12.64 -30.52
C VAL A 36 -26.15 13.13 -31.96
N THR A 37 -25.07 13.78 -32.42
CA THR A 37 -25.01 14.29 -33.80
C THR A 37 -24.99 13.16 -34.82
N ILE A 38 -24.19 12.12 -34.56
CA ILE A 38 -24.12 10.91 -35.41
C ILE A 38 -25.47 10.16 -35.40
N THR A 39 -26.12 10.09 -34.24
CA THR A 39 -27.44 9.52 -34.00
C THR A 39 -28.52 10.26 -34.77
N VAL A 40 -28.50 11.59 -34.80
CA VAL A 40 -29.45 12.40 -35.58
C VAL A 40 -29.23 12.21 -37.07
N VAL A 41 -27.97 12.24 -37.54
CA VAL A 41 -27.65 12.07 -38.96
C VAL A 41 -28.01 10.67 -39.47
N LEU A 42 -27.63 9.62 -38.74
CA LEU A 42 -27.97 8.24 -39.10
C LEU A 42 -29.47 7.98 -38.95
N GLY A 43 -30.12 8.54 -37.92
CA GLY A 43 -31.57 8.46 -37.75
C GLY A 43 -32.33 9.09 -38.92
N LEU A 44 -31.91 10.28 -39.37
CA LEU A 44 -32.48 10.94 -40.56
C LEU A 44 -32.24 10.12 -41.85
N ALA A 45 -31.07 9.50 -41.98
CA ALA A 45 -30.76 8.63 -43.12
C ALA A 45 -31.62 7.35 -43.14
N VAL A 46 -31.88 6.74 -41.97
CA VAL A 46 -32.82 5.61 -41.85
C VAL A 46 -34.24 6.05 -42.21
N LEU A 47 -34.68 7.20 -41.71
CA LEU A 47 -36.01 7.72 -41.98
C LEU A 47 -36.21 8.01 -43.48
N TYR A 48 -35.18 8.56 -44.14
CA TYR A 48 -35.18 8.79 -45.59
C TYR A 48 -35.27 7.49 -46.39
N LEU A 49 -34.59 6.43 -45.98
CA LEU A 49 -34.62 5.13 -46.66
C LEU A 49 -35.96 4.39 -46.47
N GLU A 50 -36.59 4.52 -45.30
CA GLU A 50 -37.91 3.91 -45.02
C GLU A 50 -39.06 4.69 -45.68
N LEU A 51 -38.95 6.01 -45.80
CA LEU A 51 -39.92 6.85 -46.52
C LEU A 51 -39.50 7.10 -47.98
N PHE A 52 -38.58 6.31 -48.52
CA PHE A 52 -38.03 6.54 -49.86
C PHE A 52 -39.14 6.61 -50.93
N ASP A 53 -40.14 5.73 -50.85
CA ASP A 53 -41.25 5.68 -51.82
C ASP A 53 -42.18 6.93 -51.76
N VAL A 54 -42.12 7.70 -50.68
CA VAL A 54 -42.93 8.92 -50.46
C VAL A 54 -42.11 10.20 -50.64
N LEU A 55 -40.82 10.16 -50.24
CA LEU A 55 -39.91 11.29 -50.23
C LEU A 55 -38.98 11.34 -51.45
N ALA A 56 -39.00 10.32 -52.32
CA ALA A 56 -38.21 10.32 -53.54
C ALA A 56 -38.54 11.58 -54.37
N PRO A 57 -37.55 12.45 -54.63
CA PRO A 57 -37.79 13.63 -55.43
C PRO A 57 -38.15 13.22 -56.86
N ALA A 58 -39.28 13.72 -57.37
CA ALA A 58 -39.55 13.69 -58.80
C ALA A 58 -38.48 14.56 -59.50
N CYS A 59 -37.48 13.90 -60.09
CA CYS A 59 -36.32 14.57 -60.67
C CYS A 59 -36.71 15.32 -61.95
N GLU A 60 -37.14 16.57 -61.82
CA GLU A 60 -37.38 17.43 -62.99
C GLU A 60 -36.32 18.52 -63.18
N TRP A 61 -35.45 18.85 -62.20
CA TRP A 61 -34.75 20.16 -62.25
C TRP A 61 -33.26 20.27 -61.89
N ARG A 62 -32.48 19.18 -61.75
CA ARG A 62 -30.99 19.23 -61.70
C ARG A 62 -30.40 17.81 -61.77
N ALA A 63 -29.85 17.42 -62.92
CA ALA A 63 -29.48 16.04 -63.23
C ALA A 63 -28.38 15.45 -62.32
N ASP A 64 -27.45 16.26 -61.84
CA ASP A 64 -26.19 15.77 -61.26
C ASP A 64 -26.32 15.39 -59.78
N ALA A 65 -27.11 16.16 -59.01
CA ALA A 65 -27.37 15.88 -57.60
C ALA A 65 -28.54 14.90 -57.40
N CYS A 66 -29.47 14.84 -58.36
CA CYS A 66 -30.62 13.94 -58.30
C CYS A 66 -30.19 12.47 -58.53
N GLN A 67 -29.18 12.22 -59.37
CA GLN A 67 -28.60 10.88 -59.53
C GLN A 67 -27.94 10.32 -58.25
N LEU A 68 -27.51 11.18 -57.32
CA LEU A 68 -26.92 10.76 -56.04
C LEU A 68 -28.00 10.41 -54.99
N LEU A 69 -29.22 10.92 -55.16
CA LEU A 69 -30.36 10.74 -54.24
C LEU A 69 -31.38 9.72 -54.75
N VAL A 70 -31.42 9.46 -56.07
CA VAL A 70 -32.26 8.42 -56.67
C VAL A 70 -31.47 7.12 -56.70
N LEU A 71 -31.86 6.17 -55.86
CA LEU A 71 -31.33 4.82 -55.92
C LEU A 71 -31.87 4.14 -57.21
N GLY A 72 -30.99 3.84 -58.17
CA GLY A 72 -31.35 3.26 -59.47
C GLY A 72 -32.02 1.88 -59.40
N ASP A 73 -32.65 1.46 -60.51
CA ASP A 73 -33.46 0.23 -60.63
C ASP A 73 -32.63 -1.08 -60.60
N ASP A 74 -31.32 -1.02 -60.81
CA ASP A 74 -30.43 -2.18 -60.71
C ASP A 74 -29.95 -2.36 -59.26
N ARG A 75 -30.73 -3.06 -58.42
CA ARG A 75 -30.36 -3.25 -57.00
C ARG A 75 -30.10 -4.69 -56.59
N TRP A 76 -28.96 -4.87 -55.94
CA TRP A 76 -28.57 -6.01 -55.11
C TRP A 76 -29.12 -5.91 -53.67
N LEU A 77 -29.77 -4.79 -53.30
CA LEU A 77 -30.31 -4.51 -51.96
C LEU A 77 -31.55 -3.59 -52.02
N SER A 78 -32.64 -3.96 -51.32
CA SER A 78 -33.84 -3.11 -51.19
C SER A 78 -33.61 -1.92 -50.23
N PRO A 79 -34.35 -0.80 -50.35
CA PRO A 79 -34.25 0.32 -49.40
C PRO A 79 -34.42 -0.12 -47.94
N GLU A 80 -35.36 -1.04 -47.69
CA GLU A 80 -35.62 -1.62 -46.37
C GLU A 80 -34.43 -2.43 -45.81
N GLN A 81 -33.71 -3.15 -46.68
CA GLN A 81 -32.48 -3.88 -46.31
C GLN A 81 -31.33 -2.91 -46.06
N GLY A 82 -31.25 -1.81 -46.82
CA GLY A 82 -30.30 -0.72 -46.61
C GLY A 82 -30.50 -0.03 -45.26
N ALA A 83 -31.75 0.29 -44.90
CA ALA A 83 -32.09 0.86 -43.59
C ALA A 83 -31.68 -0.08 -42.44
N PHE A 84 -31.93 -1.39 -42.58
CA PHE A 84 -31.55 -2.38 -41.58
C PHE A 84 -30.02 -2.49 -41.39
N LEU A 85 -29.26 -2.53 -42.47
CA LEU A 85 -27.79 -2.52 -42.39
C LEU A 85 -27.26 -1.24 -41.77
N LEU A 86 -27.87 -0.09 -42.08
CA LEU A 86 -27.49 1.19 -41.50
C LEU A 86 -27.71 1.21 -39.98
N VAL A 87 -28.83 0.65 -39.51
CA VAL A 87 -29.12 0.48 -38.07
C VAL A 87 -28.10 -0.46 -37.41
N LEU A 88 -27.73 -1.57 -38.05
CA LEU A 88 -26.70 -2.48 -37.53
C LEU A 88 -25.32 -1.80 -37.42
N VAL A 89 -24.92 -1.04 -38.43
CA VAL A 89 -23.68 -0.24 -38.41
C VAL A 89 -23.76 0.83 -37.33
N TRP A 90 -24.91 1.48 -37.17
CA TRP A 90 -25.15 2.49 -36.15
C TRP A 90 -25.07 1.92 -34.72
N ILE A 91 -25.70 0.77 -34.46
CA ILE A 91 -25.59 0.04 -33.19
C ILE A 91 -24.15 -0.40 -32.96
N GLY A 92 -23.46 -0.91 -33.99
CA GLY A 92 -22.06 -1.28 -33.93
C GLY A 92 -21.15 -0.10 -33.56
N LEU A 93 -21.38 1.07 -34.14
CA LEU A 93 -20.66 2.32 -33.83
C LEU A 93 -20.96 2.82 -32.42
N ILE A 94 -22.21 2.78 -31.97
CA ILE A 94 -22.58 3.12 -30.59
C ILE A 94 -21.92 2.16 -29.61
N ALA A 95 -21.98 0.85 -29.86
CA ALA A 95 -21.36 -0.17 -29.02
C ALA A 95 -19.83 0.00 -28.98
N LEU A 96 -19.19 0.27 -30.13
CA LEU A 96 -17.75 0.54 -30.21
C LEU A 96 -17.37 1.82 -29.45
N ASN A 97 -18.18 2.87 -29.52
CA ASN A 97 -17.93 4.13 -28.82
C ASN A 97 -18.15 4.00 -27.31
N LEU A 98 -19.19 3.27 -26.89
CA LEU A 98 -19.43 2.92 -25.48
C LEU A 98 -18.31 2.03 -24.92
N ARG A 99 -17.74 1.14 -25.75
CA ARG A 99 -16.55 0.33 -25.42
C ARG A 99 -15.25 1.13 -25.39
N ARG A 100 -15.10 2.17 -26.23
CA ARG A 100 -13.88 2.99 -26.31
C ARG A 100 -13.62 3.85 -25.07
N GLY A 101 -14.56 3.94 -24.13
CA GLY A 101 -14.31 4.09 -22.69
C GLY A 101 -13.62 5.36 -22.17
N THR A 102 -12.91 6.15 -22.98
CA THR A 102 -12.09 7.26 -22.49
C THR A 102 -12.80 8.59 -22.69
N LEU A 103 -13.12 9.28 -21.60
CA LEU A 103 -13.55 10.68 -21.68
C LEU A 103 -12.43 11.53 -22.29
N LYS A 104 -12.82 12.63 -22.94
CA LYS A 104 -11.89 13.66 -23.41
C LYS A 104 -11.84 14.80 -22.39
N PRO A 105 -10.77 15.62 -22.36
CA PRO A 105 -10.65 16.75 -21.43
C PRO A 105 -11.87 17.69 -21.40
N ARG A 106 -12.55 17.87 -22.54
CA ARG A 106 -13.79 18.66 -22.65
C ARG A 106 -14.95 18.21 -21.77
N HIS A 107 -14.96 16.97 -21.31
CA HIS A 107 -16.03 16.44 -20.45
C HIS A 107 -15.74 16.61 -18.96
N LEU A 108 -14.51 17.02 -18.57
CA LEU A 108 -14.10 17.15 -17.18
C LEU A 108 -14.96 18.14 -16.37
N PRO A 109 -15.38 19.31 -16.90
CA PRO A 109 -16.27 20.20 -16.15
C PRO A 109 -17.63 19.58 -15.81
N ARG A 110 -18.18 18.77 -16.74
CA ARG A 110 -19.44 18.05 -16.50
C ARG A 110 -19.26 16.91 -15.51
N LEU A 111 -18.13 16.21 -15.60
CA LEU A 111 -17.76 15.17 -14.64
C LEU A 111 -17.63 15.75 -13.23
N LEU A 112 -17.00 16.93 -13.09
CA LEU A 112 -16.91 17.64 -11.83
C LEU A 112 -18.29 17.99 -11.29
N ALA A 113 -19.18 18.60 -12.08
CA ALA A 113 -20.53 18.95 -11.64
C ALA A 113 -21.30 17.71 -11.14
N LEU A 114 -21.19 16.58 -11.84
CA LEU A 114 -21.80 15.32 -11.42
C LEU A 114 -21.17 14.78 -10.14
N ALA A 115 -19.84 14.78 -10.04
CA ALA A 115 -19.14 14.30 -8.85
C ALA A 115 -19.48 15.14 -7.61
N THR A 116 -19.57 16.47 -7.76
CA THR A 116 -19.96 17.37 -6.67
C THR A 116 -21.38 17.09 -6.19
N ALA A 117 -22.35 16.98 -7.10
CA ALA A 117 -23.74 16.66 -6.74
C ALA A 117 -23.84 15.31 -6.02
N LEU A 118 -23.16 14.28 -6.54
CA LEU A 118 -23.12 12.96 -5.88
C LEU A 118 -22.42 13.00 -4.51
N ALA A 119 -21.44 13.89 -4.34
CA ALA A 119 -20.72 14.06 -3.08
C ALA A 119 -21.56 14.81 -2.03
N GLU A 120 -22.42 15.73 -2.44
CA GLU A 120 -23.43 16.37 -1.58
C GLU A 120 -24.44 15.33 -1.08
N ASP A 121 -24.89 14.43 -1.95
CA ASP A 121 -25.82 13.34 -1.64
C ASP A 121 -25.15 12.15 -0.90
N LYS A 122 -23.85 12.21 -0.61
CA LYS A 122 -23.05 11.10 -0.03
C LYS A 122 -23.10 9.79 -0.81
N ARG A 123 -23.32 9.85 -2.13
CA ARG A 123 -23.40 8.68 -3.03
C ARG A 123 -22.00 8.21 -3.47
N PHE A 124 -21.12 7.92 -2.51
CA PHE A 124 -19.69 7.68 -2.75
C PHE A 124 -19.40 6.49 -3.68
N SER A 125 -20.18 5.40 -3.58
CA SER A 125 -20.06 4.25 -4.48
C SER A 125 -20.23 4.65 -5.95
N GLU A 126 -21.13 5.59 -6.23
CA GLU A 126 -21.38 6.05 -7.60
C GLU A 126 -20.33 7.05 -8.08
N ILE A 127 -19.79 7.88 -7.17
CA ILE A 127 -18.63 8.72 -7.47
C ILE A 127 -17.49 7.83 -7.97
N CYS A 128 -17.12 6.81 -7.19
CA CYS A 128 -16.05 5.88 -7.55
C CYS A 128 -16.31 5.25 -8.93
N ARG A 129 -17.52 4.71 -9.15
CA ARG A 129 -17.88 4.09 -10.43
C ARG A 129 -17.74 5.03 -11.63
N VAL A 130 -18.01 6.32 -11.44
CA VAL A 130 -17.98 7.31 -12.51
C VAL A 130 -16.58 7.89 -12.72
N THR A 131 -15.78 8.03 -11.66
CA THR A 131 -14.44 8.67 -11.74
C THR A 131 -13.30 7.67 -11.94
N GLN A 132 -13.41 6.44 -11.43
CA GLN A 132 -12.38 5.39 -11.48
C GLN A 132 -11.82 5.16 -12.90
N PRO A 133 -12.63 5.00 -13.96
CA PRO A 133 -12.10 4.75 -15.31
C PRO A 133 -11.35 5.95 -15.92
N HIS A 134 -11.34 7.10 -15.23
CA HIS A 134 -10.85 8.37 -15.74
C HIS A 134 -9.75 8.98 -14.87
N LEU A 135 -9.27 8.28 -13.83
CA LEU A 135 -8.23 8.75 -12.92
C LEU A 135 -6.97 9.24 -13.66
N GLY A 136 -6.50 8.48 -14.65
CA GLY A 136 -5.34 8.87 -15.47
C GLY A 136 -5.56 10.13 -16.32
N LEU A 137 -6.77 10.33 -16.86
CA LEU A 137 -7.12 11.56 -17.59
C LEU A 137 -7.16 12.77 -16.65
N ILE A 138 -7.74 12.59 -15.46
CA ILE A 138 -7.83 13.63 -14.43
C ILE A 138 -6.41 14.03 -13.97
N ALA A 139 -5.51 13.06 -13.81
CA ALA A 139 -4.11 13.29 -13.47
C ALA A 139 -3.34 14.05 -14.55
N THR A 140 -3.35 13.54 -15.78
CA THR A 140 -2.63 14.16 -16.90
C THR A 140 -3.12 15.56 -17.24
N THR A 141 -4.43 15.81 -17.11
CA THR A 141 -5.00 17.14 -17.38
C THR A 141 -4.70 18.12 -16.24
N ALA A 142 -4.75 17.71 -14.98
CA ALA A 142 -4.37 18.56 -13.85
C ALA A 142 -2.88 18.96 -13.92
N ASN A 143 -2.01 18.03 -14.31
CA ASN A 143 -0.57 18.25 -14.47
C ASN A 143 -0.19 19.05 -15.74
N GLY A 144 -1.16 19.51 -16.53
CA GLY A 144 -0.90 20.28 -17.77
C GLY A 144 -0.28 19.47 -18.92
N LYS A 145 -0.20 18.14 -18.81
CA LYS A 145 0.37 17.25 -19.84
C LYS A 145 -0.63 16.90 -20.95
N SER A 146 -1.90 17.28 -20.80
CA SER A 146 -2.97 16.97 -21.75
C SER A 146 -2.99 17.92 -22.95
N LYS A 147 -2.71 17.41 -24.15
CA LYS A 147 -2.69 18.20 -25.39
C LYS A 147 -4.08 18.74 -25.72
N GLY A 148 -4.20 20.06 -25.81
CA GLY A 148 -5.44 20.76 -26.21
C GLY A 148 -6.46 20.98 -25.09
N ALA A 149 -6.09 20.80 -23.82
CA ALA A 149 -6.94 21.15 -22.70
C ALA A 149 -7.01 22.67 -22.49
N SER A 150 -8.21 23.22 -22.29
CA SER A 150 -8.38 24.63 -21.93
C SER A 150 -8.11 24.88 -20.44
N ALA A 151 -7.83 26.13 -20.05
CA ALA A 151 -7.64 26.49 -18.64
C ALA A 151 -8.81 26.05 -17.74
N ALA A 152 -10.05 26.19 -18.21
CA ALA A 152 -11.25 25.75 -17.50
C ALA A 152 -11.31 24.22 -17.30
N GLN A 153 -10.78 23.43 -18.25
CA GLN A 153 -10.73 21.97 -18.13
C GLN A 153 -9.64 21.53 -17.14
N GLN A 154 -8.52 22.24 -17.12
CA GLN A 154 -7.46 22.02 -16.14
C GLN A 154 -7.94 22.36 -14.72
N ASP A 155 -8.60 23.51 -14.53
CA ASP A 155 -9.17 23.92 -13.25
C ASP A 155 -10.23 22.92 -12.74
N ALA A 156 -11.11 22.44 -13.64
CA ALA A 156 -12.06 21.39 -13.30
C ALA A 156 -11.36 20.09 -12.87
N SER A 157 -10.24 19.73 -13.51
CA SER A 157 -9.44 18.55 -13.16
C SER A 157 -8.79 18.67 -11.79
N ILE A 158 -8.20 19.83 -11.48
CA ILE A 158 -7.60 20.12 -10.18
C ILE A 158 -8.66 20.07 -9.07
N THR A 159 -9.83 20.67 -9.32
CA THR A 159 -10.94 20.65 -8.37
C THR A 159 -11.47 19.24 -8.15
N LEU A 160 -11.59 18.44 -9.22
CA LEU A 160 -11.98 17.05 -9.13
C LEU A 160 -10.97 16.21 -8.34
N GLN A 161 -9.66 16.43 -8.52
CA GLN A 161 -8.65 15.79 -7.67
C GLN A 161 -8.83 16.16 -6.20
N ARG A 162 -9.01 17.45 -5.88
CA ARG A 162 -9.24 17.86 -4.48
C ARG A 162 -10.47 17.17 -3.89
N LEU A 163 -11.56 17.07 -4.65
CA LEU A 163 -12.77 16.35 -4.22
C LEU A 163 -12.50 14.86 -3.97
N LEU A 164 -11.76 14.20 -4.85
CA LEU A 164 -11.50 12.76 -4.76
C LEU A 164 -10.47 12.38 -3.69
N TYR A 165 -9.40 13.17 -3.55
CA TYR A 165 -8.23 12.80 -2.74
C TYR A 165 -8.18 13.49 -1.36
N ARG A 166 -8.91 14.59 -1.14
CA ARG A 166 -8.84 15.35 0.14
C ARG A 166 -10.10 15.27 0.99
N ARG A 167 -11.18 14.66 0.51
CA ARG A 167 -12.45 14.65 1.23
C ARG A 167 -12.48 13.47 2.21
N PRO A 168 -12.47 13.69 3.54
CA PRO A 168 -12.20 12.62 4.52
C PRO A 168 -13.24 11.50 4.55
N ASP A 169 -14.52 11.83 4.35
CA ASP A 169 -15.64 10.89 4.29
C ASP A 169 -15.51 9.94 3.09
N LEU A 170 -15.13 10.48 1.93
CA LEU A 170 -14.87 9.71 0.73
C LEU A 170 -13.61 8.85 0.87
N THR A 171 -12.51 9.41 1.39
CA THR A 171 -11.27 8.65 1.63
C THR A 171 -11.51 7.47 2.56
N ARG A 172 -12.26 7.67 3.66
CA ARG A 172 -12.62 6.58 4.59
C ARG A 172 -13.47 5.51 3.91
N PHE A 173 -14.48 5.91 3.14
CA PHE A 173 -15.30 4.96 2.39
C PHE A 173 -14.45 4.15 1.40
N ILE A 174 -13.55 4.80 0.66
CA ILE A 174 -12.69 4.12 -0.32
C ILE A 174 -11.73 3.16 0.38
N ALA A 175 -11.09 3.60 1.47
CA ALA A 175 -10.15 2.80 2.25
C ALA A 175 -10.77 1.48 2.77
N LEU A 176 -11.97 1.56 3.33
CA LEU A 176 -12.59 0.41 4.00
C LEU A 176 -13.45 -0.44 3.06
N GLU A 177 -14.22 0.20 2.16
CA GLU A 177 -15.27 -0.48 1.39
C GLU A 177 -14.90 -0.71 -0.09
N ARG A 178 -13.85 -0.04 -0.59
CA ARG A 178 -13.40 -0.15 -1.99
C ARG A 178 -11.87 -0.26 -2.13
N PRO A 179 -11.21 -1.29 -1.55
CA PRO A 179 -9.75 -1.45 -1.61
C PRO A 179 -9.16 -1.34 -3.01
N VAL A 180 -9.80 -1.95 -4.02
CA VAL A 180 -9.33 -1.90 -5.42
C VAL A 180 -9.30 -0.47 -5.96
N VAL A 181 -10.31 0.34 -5.65
CA VAL A 181 -10.35 1.76 -6.05
C VAL A 181 -9.27 2.54 -5.32
N ALA A 182 -9.03 2.23 -4.04
CA ALA A 182 -7.99 2.88 -3.25
C ALA A 182 -6.60 2.67 -3.88
N VAL A 183 -6.24 1.42 -4.20
CA VAL A 183 -4.92 1.13 -4.81
C VAL A 183 -4.79 1.68 -6.23
N GLU A 184 -5.86 1.67 -7.03
CA GLU A 184 -5.86 2.31 -8.36
C GLU A 184 -5.64 3.83 -8.25
N MET A 185 -6.23 4.49 -7.24
CA MET A 185 -5.99 5.89 -6.94
C MET A 185 -4.56 6.13 -6.44
N MET A 186 -4.01 5.22 -5.64
CA MET A 186 -2.61 5.27 -5.17
C MET A 186 -1.60 5.05 -6.31
N ALA A 187 -1.96 4.30 -7.35
CA ALA A 187 -1.11 4.03 -8.51
C ALA A 187 -0.97 5.24 -9.45
N VAL A 188 -1.81 6.27 -9.29
CA VAL A 188 -1.77 7.46 -10.16
C VAL A 188 -0.50 8.28 -9.93
N GLU A 189 0.16 8.68 -11.02
CA GLU A 189 1.31 9.59 -10.97
C GLU A 189 0.85 11.05 -10.73
N SER A 190 0.60 11.39 -9.47
CA SER A 190 0.29 12.75 -9.05
C SER A 190 0.83 13.03 -7.65
N TYR A 191 1.25 14.28 -7.38
CA TYR A 191 1.78 14.67 -6.07
C TYR A 191 0.73 14.54 -4.94
N ILE A 192 -0.56 14.75 -5.26
CA ILE A 192 -1.66 14.68 -4.29
C ILE A 192 -1.90 13.27 -3.76
N VAL A 193 -1.36 12.25 -4.46
CA VAL A 193 -1.54 10.84 -4.12
C VAL A 193 -0.79 10.48 -2.85
N PHE A 194 0.31 11.16 -2.55
CA PHE A 194 1.06 10.94 -1.33
C PHE A 194 0.21 11.22 -0.07
N ASP A 195 -0.40 12.41 0.01
CA ASP A 195 -1.30 12.79 1.10
C ASP A 195 -2.50 11.83 1.24
N PHE A 196 -2.99 11.32 0.11
CA PHE A 196 -4.10 10.37 0.07
C PHE A 196 -3.70 8.98 0.57
N ALA A 197 -2.57 8.45 0.09
CA ALA A 197 -2.03 7.17 0.55
C ALA A 197 -1.75 7.21 2.05
N GLU A 198 -1.18 8.31 2.54
CA GLU A 198 -0.97 8.53 3.97
C GLU A 198 -2.29 8.44 4.76
N GLN A 199 -3.34 9.14 4.31
CA GLN A 199 -4.65 9.09 4.96
C GLN A 199 -5.29 7.71 4.91
N VAL A 200 -5.24 7.04 3.76
CA VAL A 200 -5.80 5.68 3.62
C VAL A 200 -5.09 4.73 4.58
N LEU A 201 -3.76 4.71 4.59
CA LEU A 201 -3.00 3.81 5.46
C LEU A 201 -3.21 4.12 6.94
N ARG A 202 -3.35 5.40 7.32
CA ARG A 202 -3.71 5.78 8.69
C ARG A 202 -5.11 5.28 9.08
N ILE A 203 -6.09 5.37 8.17
CA ILE A 203 -7.46 4.85 8.40
C ILE A 203 -7.45 3.33 8.55
N LEU A 204 -6.65 2.63 7.76
CA LEU A 204 -6.49 1.18 7.85
C LEU A 204 -5.83 0.78 9.17
N ALA A 205 -4.71 1.43 9.53
CA ALA A 205 -3.97 1.14 10.76
C ALA A 205 -4.80 1.42 12.03
N ALA A 206 -5.66 2.44 12.01
CA ALA A 206 -6.51 2.81 13.14
C ALA A 206 -7.77 1.94 13.30
N ASN A 207 -8.06 1.03 12.35
CA ASN A 207 -9.26 0.21 12.38
C ASN A 207 -8.91 -1.28 12.33
N THR A 208 -9.17 -1.99 13.43
CA THR A 208 -8.90 -3.43 13.57
C THR A 208 -9.75 -4.30 12.64
N ASP A 209 -10.90 -3.79 12.17
CA ASP A 209 -11.75 -4.45 11.19
C ASP A 209 -11.41 -4.06 9.75
N SER A 210 -10.29 -3.36 9.54
CA SER A 210 -9.89 -2.94 8.20
C SER A 210 -9.37 -4.12 7.36
N PRO A 211 -9.42 -4.00 6.02
CA PRO A 211 -8.82 -4.97 5.14
C PRO A 211 -7.34 -5.23 5.44
N LEU A 212 -6.59 -4.22 5.92
CA LEU A 212 -5.17 -4.39 6.26
C LEU A 212 -4.95 -5.46 7.35
N PHE A 213 -5.78 -5.49 8.38
CA PHE A 213 -5.67 -6.47 9.47
C PHE A 213 -5.95 -7.89 8.96
N ALA A 214 -6.96 -8.03 8.09
CA ALA A 214 -7.27 -9.31 7.45
C ALA A 214 -6.13 -9.78 6.54
N GLU A 215 -5.62 -8.89 5.67
CA GLU A 215 -4.52 -9.22 4.78
C GLU A 215 -3.25 -9.58 5.57
N VAL A 216 -2.90 -8.87 6.65
CA VAL A 216 -1.76 -9.22 7.52
C VAL A 216 -1.96 -10.59 8.20
N TYR A 217 -3.18 -10.89 8.66
CA TYR A 217 -3.50 -12.20 9.23
C TYR A 217 -3.38 -13.33 8.21
N GLU A 218 -3.74 -13.10 6.96
CA GLU A 218 -3.69 -14.11 5.89
C GLU A 218 -2.26 -14.32 5.35
N ASN A 219 -1.36 -13.34 5.50
CA ASN A 219 0.05 -13.42 5.09
C ASN A 219 0.95 -14.06 6.16
N GLN A 220 0.72 -15.34 6.43
CA GLN A 220 1.57 -16.12 7.36
C GLN A 220 2.57 -17.04 6.64
N ASN A 221 2.39 -17.28 5.35
CA ASN A 221 3.22 -18.21 4.61
C ASN A 221 4.52 -17.55 4.14
N ILE A 222 5.65 -18.12 4.55
CA ILE A 222 6.99 -17.77 4.05
C ILE A 222 7.50 -18.89 3.15
N THR A 223 8.00 -18.50 1.98
CA THR A 223 8.65 -19.39 1.03
C THR A 223 10.17 -19.19 1.08
N SER A 224 10.94 -20.02 0.37
CA SER A 224 12.38 -19.76 0.18
C SER A 224 12.67 -18.44 -0.54
N ARG A 225 11.67 -17.83 -1.17
CA ARG A 225 11.75 -16.52 -1.84
C ARG A 225 11.13 -15.39 -1.02
N GLY A 226 10.81 -15.62 0.26
CA GLY A 226 10.16 -14.65 1.13
C GLY A 226 8.65 -14.82 1.24
N TYR A 227 8.00 -13.78 1.71
CA TYR A 227 6.53 -13.75 1.81
C TYR A 227 5.88 -13.84 0.43
N ASP A 228 4.84 -14.65 0.33
CA ASP A 228 3.97 -14.69 -0.84
C ASP A 228 2.76 -13.79 -0.59
N PHE A 229 2.41 -12.96 -1.57
CA PHE A 229 1.29 -12.01 -1.48
C PHE A 229 0.16 -12.47 -2.40
N PRO A 230 -0.82 -13.23 -1.88
CA PRO A 230 -1.95 -13.72 -2.66
C PRO A 230 -2.70 -12.63 -3.45
N ASP A 231 -3.21 -12.98 -4.62
CA ASP A 231 -3.97 -12.08 -5.52
C ASP A 231 -5.19 -11.40 -4.86
N HIS A 232 -5.75 -11.97 -3.79
CA HIS A 232 -6.86 -11.38 -3.05
C HIS A 232 -6.44 -10.25 -2.10
N ASN A 233 -5.15 -10.19 -1.73
CA ASN A 233 -4.61 -9.11 -0.92
C ASN A 233 -4.45 -7.87 -1.78
N THR A 234 -5.30 -6.87 -1.53
CA THR A 234 -5.35 -5.69 -2.36
C THR A 234 -4.26 -4.70 -1.95
N TYR A 235 -4.17 -4.37 -0.66
CA TYR A 235 -3.21 -3.38 -0.17
C TYR A 235 -1.79 -3.94 -0.13
N LEU A 236 -1.59 -5.10 0.50
CA LEU A 236 -0.28 -5.75 0.55
C LEU A 236 0.18 -6.20 -0.83
N GLY A 237 -0.72 -6.71 -1.68
CA GLY A 237 -0.38 -7.05 -3.07
C GLY A 237 0.09 -5.83 -3.86
N PHE A 238 -0.58 -4.68 -3.72
CA PHE A 238 -0.15 -3.44 -4.37
C PHE A 238 1.17 -2.88 -3.82
N LEU A 239 1.34 -2.86 -2.49
CA LEU A 239 2.49 -2.23 -1.83
C LEU A 239 3.74 -3.11 -1.86
N CYS A 240 3.58 -4.42 -1.64
CA CYS A 240 4.67 -5.36 -1.47
C CYS A 240 4.89 -6.23 -2.72
N GLY A 241 3.90 -6.39 -3.60
CA GLY A 241 4.09 -7.04 -4.90
C GLY A 241 5.02 -6.25 -5.83
N ASP A 242 5.02 -4.91 -5.72
CA ASP A 242 6.03 -4.00 -6.26
C ASP A 242 6.47 -3.05 -5.15
N ALA A 243 7.55 -3.39 -4.44
CA ALA A 243 8.02 -2.66 -3.27
C ALA A 243 8.44 -1.21 -3.57
N LYS A 244 8.63 -0.84 -4.85
CA LYS A 244 8.83 0.55 -5.24
C LYS A 244 7.59 1.41 -5.03
N GLN A 245 6.39 0.81 -5.03
CA GLN A 245 5.16 1.53 -4.67
C GLN A 245 5.16 1.90 -3.20
N ALA A 246 5.54 0.96 -2.31
CA ALA A 246 5.69 1.24 -0.89
C ALA A 246 6.73 2.33 -0.62
N GLU A 247 7.90 2.25 -1.28
CA GLU A 247 8.94 3.30 -1.22
C GLU A 247 8.40 4.66 -1.66
N ARG A 248 7.80 4.72 -2.86
CA ARG A 248 7.26 5.95 -3.45
C ARG A 248 6.21 6.62 -2.57
N LEU A 249 5.38 5.82 -1.89
CA LEU A 249 4.26 6.30 -1.09
C LEU A 249 4.62 6.54 0.38
N GLY A 250 5.82 6.17 0.83
CA GLY A 250 6.16 6.30 2.24
C GLY A 250 5.36 5.35 3.14
N ALA A 251 4.97 4.18 2.65
CA ALA A 251 3.86 3.40 3.21
C ALA A 251 4.05 2.92 4.66
N TRP A 252 5.29 2.74 5.13
CA TRP A 252 5.59 2.42 6.54
C TRP A 252 5.09 3.51 7.48
N ARG A 253 5.32 4.78 7.11
CA ARG A 253 5.21 5.93 8.00
C ARG A 253 3.83 6.04 8.63
N PRO A 254 2.71 6.13 7.88
CA PRO A 254 1.39 6.28 8.48
C PRO A 254 0.99 5.12 9.39
N VAL A 255 1.44 3.90 9.11
CA VAL A 255 1.13 2.72 9.93
C VAL A 255 1.95 2.75 11.22
N MET A 256 3.25 3.00 11.13
CA MET A 256 4.14 3.07 12.29
C MET A 256 3.86 4.28 13.18
N GLU A 257 3.60 5.46 12.61
CA GLU A 257 3.21 6.65 13.37
C GLU A 257 1.87 6.46 14.09
N ASN A 258 0.94 5.71 13.51
CA ASN A 258 -0.30 5.36 14.19
C ASN A 258 -0.03 4.45 15.40
N ALA A 259 0.85 3.45 15.26
CA ALA A 259 1.24 2.59 16.38
C ALA A 259 1.96 3.36 17.49
N LEU A 260 2.92 4.22 17.14
CA LEU A 260 3.63 5.06 18.11
C LEU A 260 2.69 6.06 18.81
N THR A 261 1.78 6.70 18.07
CA THR A 261 0.75 7.56 18.67
C THR A 261 -0.13 6.77 19.63
N THR A 262 -0.54 5.55 19.25
CA THR A 262 -1.36 4.68 20.11
C THR A 262 -0.64 4.30 21.40
N LEU A 263 0.67 4.04 21.35
CA LEU A 263 1.48 3.76 22.53
C LEU A 263 1.67 5.01 23.39
N ALA A 264 1.97 6.17 22.80
CA ALA A 264 2.11 7.43 23.52
C ALA A 264 0.82 7.82 24.26
N GLU A 265 -0.36 7.55 23.66
CA GLU A 265 -1.67 7.79 24.29
C GLU A 265 -2.06 6.72 25.31
N ALA A 266 -1.31 5.62 25.42
CA ALA A 266 -1.64 4.47 26.27
C ALA A 266 -1.25 4.65 27.73
N GLU A 267 -0.36 5.60 28.04
CA GLU A 267 0.21 5.81 29.37
C GLU A 267 -0.88 6.02 30.43
N GLY A 268 -0.87 5.19 31.48
CA GLY A 268 -1.89 5.16 32.53
C GLY A 268 -3.28 4.68 32.07
N GLY A 269 -3.41 4.24 30.82
CA GLY A 269 -4.67 3.92 30.17
C GLY A 269 -5.00 2.42 30.07
N PRO A 270 -6.17 2.09 29.51
CA PRO A 270 -6.62 0.70 29.36
C PRO A 270 -5.72 -0.11 28.42
N TYR A 271 -5.07 0.52 27.44
CA TYR A 271 -4.19 -0.18 26.52
C TYR A 271 -2.87 -0.58 27.18
N GLN A 272 -2.26 0.28 28.02
CA GLN A 272 -1.10 -0.14 28.83
C GLN A 272 -1.45 -1.31 29.76
N ALA A 273 -2.58 -1.24 30.46
CA ALA A 273 -3.05 -2.36 31.30
C ALA A 273 -3.28 -3.64 30.49
N TYR A 274 -3.80 -3.52 29.27
CA TYR A 274 -3.93 -4.62 28.33
C TYR A 274 -2.58 -5.21 27.94
N LEU A 275 -1.58 -4.37 27.63
CA LEU A 275 -0.24 -4.80 27.23
C LEU A 275 0.52 -5.52 28.36
N ASN A 276 0.35 -5.06 29.60
CA ASN A 276 1.02 -5.61 30.78
C ASN A 276 0.27 -6.80 31.41
N SER A 277 -0.88 -7.17 30.86
CA SER A 277 -1.57 -8.41 31.23
C SER A 277 -0.81 -9.64 30.72
N PRO A 278 -1.04 -10.83 31.32
CA PRO A 278 -0.46 -12.08 30.84
C PRO A 278 -0.69 -12.31 29.34
N ALA A 279 0.31 -12.88 28.68
CA ALA A 279 0.28 -13.19 27.25
C ALA A 279 -0.63 -14.39 26.87
N ASP A 280 -1.45 -14.89 27.80
CA ASP A 280 -2.32 -16.05 27.63
C ASP A 280 -3.11 -16.00 26.31
N ARG A 281 -2.81 -16.93 25.40
CA ARG A 281 -3.37 -17.03 24.03
C ARG A 281 -3.15 -15.80 23.12
N PHE A 282 -2.40 -14.80 23.57
CA PHE A 282 -2.06 -13.63 22.77
C PHE A 282 -1.20 -14.02 21.57
N HIS A 283 -0.19 -14.87 21.80
CA HIS A 283 0.70 -15.35 20.75
C HIS A 283 0.00 -16.23 19.70
N ASP A 284 -1.16 -16.81 20.01
CA ASP A 284 -1.95 -17.62 19.09
C ASP A 284 -2.89 -16.76 18.23
N GLU A 285 -3.84 -16.09 18.89
CA GLU A 285 -4.98 -15.43 18.24
C GLU A 285 -5.05 -13.93 18.58
N GLY A 286 -4.73 -13.55 19.82
CA GLY A 286 -4.95 -12.18 20.31
C GLY A 286 -4.14 -11.12 19.56
N LYS A 287 -2.91 -11.45 19.17
CA LYS A 287 -1.99 -10.55 18.46
C LYS A 287 -2.55 -10.02 17.14
N TRP A 288 -3.42 -10.77 16.46
CA TRP A 288 -3.95 -10.37 15.15
C TRP A 288 -4.99 -9.26 15.23
N ARG A 289 -5.46 -8.92 16.44
CA ARG A 289 -6.33 -7.77 16.70
C ARG A 289 -5.60 -6.62 17.35
N ASP A 290 -4.32 -6.81 17.69
CA ASP A 290 -3.51 -5.80 18.34
C ASP A 290 -2.90 -4.85 17.30
N PRO A 291 -3.17 -3.53 17.39
CA PRO A 291 -2.71 -2.58 16.39
C PRO A 291 -1.19 -2.44 16.36
N THR A 292 -0.52 -2.62 17.50
CA THR A 292 0.95 -2.54 17.56
C THR A 292 1.59 -3.77 16.92
N PHE A 293 1.07 -4.98 17.19
CA PHE A 293 1.52 -6.20 16.53
C PHE A 293 1.31 -6.14 15.01
N VAL A 294 0.14 -5.70 14.56
CA VAL A 294 -0.15 -5.58 13.12
C VAL A 294 0.77 -4.56 12.45
N ALA A 295 1.12 -3.47 13.13
CA ALA A 295 2.13 -2.53 12.63
C ALA A 295 3.53 -3.18 12.51
N ILE A 296 3.97 -3.95 13.52
CA ILE A 296 5.23 -4.72 13.48
C ILE A 296 5.23 -5.70 12.29
N ARG A 297 4.14 -6.46 12.13
CA ARG A 297 4.00 -7.42 11.03
C ARG A 297 3.94 -6.75 9.66
N PHE A 298 3.24 -5.62 9.54
CA PHE A 298 3.21 -4.83 8.31
C PHE A 298 4.61 -4.34 7.93
N LEU A 299 5.37 -3.83 8.90
CA LEU A 299 6.76 -3.41 8.68
C LEU A 299 7.62 -4.59 8.22
N ASP A 300 7.51 -5.76 8.86
CA ASP A 300 8.24 -6.97 8.47
C ASP A 300 7.95 -7.42 7.03
N LEU A 301 6.67 -7.54 6.67
CA LEU A 301 6.25 -7.92 5.32
C LEU A 301 6.84 -6.99 4.25
N MET A 302 6.79 -5.68 4.53
CA MET A 302 7.22 -4.67 3.58
C MET A 302 8.74 -4.54 3.49
N VAL A 303 9.47 -4.67 4.60
CA VAL A 303 10.95 -4.69 4.61
C VAL A 303 11.49 -5.93 3.90
N ASP A 304 10.91 -7.11 4.15
CA ASP A 304 11.29 -8.34 3.45
C ASP A 304 11.03 -8.21 1.94
N ALA A 305 9.86 -7.69 1.53
CA ALA A 305 9.54 -7.46 0.13
C ALA A 305 10.53 -6.49 -0.55
N ALA A 306 10.83 -5.36 0.11
CA ALA A 306 11.79 -4.38 -0.39
C ALA A 306 13.18 -4.97 -0.57
N MET A 307 13.65 -5.71 0.44
CA MET A 307 14.97 -6.34 0.43
C MET A 307 15.10 -7.37 -0.69
N ARG A 308 14.09 -8.20 -0.91
CA ARG A 308 14.14 -9.24 -1.96
C ARG A 308 13.97 -8.69 -3.37
N GLN A 309 13.35 -7.52 -3.51
CA GLN A 309 13.23 -6.81 -4.78
C GLN A 309 14.39 -5.82 -5.03
N GLY A 310 15.35 -5.71 -4.11
CA GLY A 310 16.52 -4.85 -4.24
C GLY A 310 16.21 -3.35 -4.15
N VAL A 311 15.18 -2.96 -3.39
CA VAL A 311 14.86 -1.56 -3.12
C VAL A 311 15.81 -1.03 -2.04
N ALA A 312 16.67 -0.08 -2.42
CA ALA A 312 17.76 0.39 -1.57
C ALA A 312 17.29 1.13 -0.30
N TRP A 313 16.27 2.00 -0.42
CA TRP A 313 15.95 2.95 0.64
C TRP A 313 15.19 2.34 1.81
N HIS A 314 15.68 2.50 3.05
CA HIS A 314 15.11 1.82 4.21
C HIS A 314 15.03 2.65 5.50
N MET A 315 14.84 3.99 5.39
CA MET A 315 14.60 4.92 6.52
C MET A 315 13.47 4.52 7.49
N TRP A 316 12.83 3.39 7.26
CA TRP A 316 11.75 2.73 7.97
C TRP A 316 12.30 1.98 9.19
N LEU A 317 13.55 1.54 9.14
CA LEU A 317 14.18 0.76 10.22
C LEU A 317 14.49 1.61 11.46
N PHE A 318 14.54 2.94 11.33
CA PHE A 318 14.61 3.85 12.47
C PHE A 318 13.36 3.84 13.35
N TYR A 319 12.25 3.27 12.88
CA TYR A 319 11.07 3.10 13.73
C TYR A 319 11.25 1.98 14.75
N THR A 320 12.13 0.99 14.55
CA THR A 320 12.24 -0.13 15.50
C THR A 320 12.87 0.28 16.84
N PRO A 321 13.90 1.15 16.91
CA PRO A 321 14.36 1.70 18.19
C PRO A 321 13.28 2.53 18.89
N HIS A 322 12.59 3.44 18.19
CA HIS A 322 11.52 4.25 18.78
C HIS A 322 10.34 3.40 19.29
N LEU A 323 10.00 2.34 18.55
CA LEU A 323 8.97 1.40 18.97
C LEU A 323 9.41 0.63 20.22
N THR A 324 10.68 0.21 20.28
CA THR A 324 11.24 -0.50 21.44
C THR A 324 11.22 0.38 22.67
N GLU A 325 11.67 1.62 22.55
CA GLU A 325 11.61 2.66 23.59
C GLU A 325 10.16 2.84 24.09
N SER A 326 9.21 3.07 23.18
CA SER A 326 7.79 3.26 23.54
C SER A 326 7.17 2.04 24.22
N LEU A 327 7.57 0.82 23.84
CA LEU A 327 7.12 -0.41 24.49
C LEU A 327 7.72 -0.56 25.89
N LEU A 328 9.00 -0.20 26.08
CA LEU A 328 9.69 -0.22 27.37
C LEU A 328 9.14 0.82 28.34
N ASP A 329 8.81 2.03 27.87
CA ASP A 329 8.21 3.09 28.69
C ASP A 329 6.86 2.66 29.28
N LEU A 330 6.11 1.83 28.56
CA LEU A 330 4.84 1.28 29.03
C LEU A 330 5.00 -0.03 29.81
N TYR A 331 6.19 -0.63 29.81
CA TYR A 331 6.41 -1.98 30.31
C TYR A 331 6.30 -2.04 31.84
N ASP A 332 5.40 -2.90 32.31
CA ASP A 332 5.30 -3.26 33.71
C ASP A 332 5.02 -4.76 33.79
N ASP A 333 5.92 -5.51 34.42
CA ASP A 333 5.71 -6.92 34.72
C ASP A 333 5.60 -7.09 36.23
N PRO A 334 4.37 -7.25 36.77
CA PRO A 334 4.17 -7.40 38.21
C PRO A 334 4.78 -8.69 38.77
N ARG A 335 5.21 -9.61 37.88
CA ARG A 335 5.80 -10.91 38.22
C ARG A 335 7.30 -10.95 37.92
N LYS A 336 7.94 -9.80 37.70
CA LYS A 336 9.37 -9.74 37.33
C LYS A 336 10.31 -10.43 38.33
N ASP A 337 9.90 -10.50 39.59
CA ASP A 337 10.64 -11.11 40.71
C ASP A 337 10.16 -12.54 41.03
N ASP A 338 9.16 -13.06 40.29
CA ASP A 338 8.64 -14.41 40.49
C ASP A 338 9.58 -15.46 39.85
N GLU A 339 9.65 -16.65 40.45
CA GLU A 339 10.47 -17.76 39.93
C GLU A 339 9.85 -18.47 38.71
N VAL A 340 8.56 -18.23 38.42
CA VAL A 340 7.81 -18.91 37.36
C VAL A 340 8.28 -18.44 35.98
N PHE A 341 8.59 -19.40 35.11
CA PHE A 341 9.01 -19.09 33.75
C PHE A 341 7.84 -19.05 32.77
N ASP A 342 7.56 -17.87 32.26
CA ASP A 342 6.81 -17.68 31.02
C ASP A 342 7.79 -17.13 29.97
N GLU A 343 7.83 -17.73 28.76
CA GLU A 343 8.70 -17.25 27.66
C GLU A 343 8.40 -15.78 27.31
N TRP A 344 7.12 -15.40 27.37
CA TRP A 344 6.65 -14.03 27.26
C TRP A 344 5.72 -13.73 28.43
N PRO A 345 6.19 -13.05 29.50
CA PRO A 345 5.36 -12.80 30.68
C PRO A 345 4.15 -11.93 30.33
N THR A 346 4.33 -10.87 29.55
CA THR A 346 3.24 -9.96 29.17
C THR A 346 3.02 -9.92 27.67
N ARG A 347 1.88 -9.38 27.22
CA ARG A 347 1.67 -9.10 25.79
C ARG A 347 2.72 -8.12 25.27
N ASN A 348 3.12 -7.16 26.09
CA ASN A 348 4.21 -6.23 25.80
C ASN A 348 5.54 -6.96 25.56
N ALA A 349 5.89 -7.95 26.40
CA ALA A 349 7.05 -8.81 26.19
C ALA A 349 6.99 -9.53 24.84
N TYR A 350 5.81 -10.03 24.44
CA TYR A 350 5.63 -10.63 23.12
C TYR A 350 5.85 -9.62 21.98
N LEU A 351 5.40 -8.37 22.11
CA LEU A 351 5.61 -7.32 21.10
C LEU A 351 7.10 -6.95 20.96
N LEU A 352 7.83 -6.86 22.08
CA LEU A 352 9.28 -6.69 22.10
C LEU A 352 9.95 -7.86 21.36
N TYR A 353 9.60 -9.11 21.71
CA TYR A 353 10.09 -10.29 21.01
C TYR A 353 9.77 -10.25 19.51
N ALA A 354 8.55 -9.90 19.11
CA ALA A 354 8.16 -9.81 17.70
C ALA A 354 8.99 -8.78 16.93
N THR A 355 9.33 -7.65 17.57
CA THR A 355 10.20 -6.61 17.00
C THR A 355 11.62 -7.14 16.79
N PHE A 356 12.21 -7.82 17.77
CA PHE A 356 13.52 -8.46 17.65
C PHE A 356 13.52 -9.58 16.62
N LYS A 357 12.44 -10.36 16.55
CA LYS A 357 12.30 -11.46 15.61
C LYS A 357 12.26 -10.97 14.16
N ALA A 358 11.58 -9.85 13.89
CA ALA A 358 11.59 -9.22 12.57
C ALA A 358 13.00 -8.74 12.19
N MET A 359 13.66 -7.98 13.08
CA MET A 359 15.02 -7.48 12.82
C MET A 359 16.02 -8.61 12.59
N THR A 360 16.02 -9.65 13.42
CA THR A 360 16.90 -10.81 13.22
C THR A 360 16.58 -11.54 11.92
N GLY A 361 15.31 -11.64 11.52
CA GLY A 361 14.92 -12.16 10.22
C GLY A 361 15.52 -11.38 9.05
N TRP A 362 15.49 -10.05 9.09
CA TRP A 362 16.09 -9.21 8.04
C TRP A 362 17.60 -9.33 7.97
N VAL A 363 18.26 -9.51 9.12
CA VAL A 363 19.71 -9.74 9.19
C VAL A 363 20.07 -11.13 8.65
N GLU A 364 19.34 -12.17 9.06
CA GLU A 364 19.57 -13.55 8.63
C GLU A 364 19.31 -13.74 7.12
N ALA A 365 18.41 -12.94 6.54
CA ALA A 365 18.04 -13.03 5.13
C ALA A 365 19.21 -12.82 4.16
N VAL A 366 20.34 -12.23 4.60
CA VAL A 366 21.56 -12.10 3.77
C VAL A 366 22.02 -13.41 3.16
N GLU A 367 21.74 -14.54 3.83
CA GLU A 367 22.07 -15.87 3.33
C GLU A 367 21.25 -16.25 2.09
N ASP A 368 19.99 -15.82 2.03
CA ASP A 368 19.02 -16.20 1.01
C ASP A 368 18.83 -15.15 -0.11
N LEU A 369 19.51 -14.00 -0.01
CA LEU A 369 19.41 -12.96 -1.03
C LEU A 369 20.05 -13.40 -2.36
N PRO A 370 19.47 -12.99 -3.51
CA PRO A 370 20.01 -13.32 -4.81
C PRO A 370 21.40 -12.69 -5.01
N ASP A 371 22.25 -13.40 -5.75
CA ASP A 371 23.56 -12.89 -6.16
C ASP A 371 23.42 -11.53 -6.87
N GLY A 372 24.27 -10.58 -6.52
CA GLY A 372 24.22 -9.22 -7.05
C GLY A 372 23.17 -8.31 -6.41
N SER A 373 22.45 -8.77 -5.38
CA SER A 373 21.59 -7.89 -4.57
C SER A 373 22.39 -6.70 -4.02
N PRO A 374 21.89 -5.46 -4.12
CA PRO A 374 22.56 -4.29 -3.57
C PRO A 374 22.78 -4.40 -2.05
N HIS A 375 21.93 -5.17 -1.37
CA HIS A 375 22.00 -5.38 0.07
C HIS A 375 23.11 -6.34 0.51
N LEU A 376 23.80 -7.01 -0.40
CA LEU A 376 24.97 -7.84 -0.08
C LEU A 376 26.28 -7.03 0.00
N THR A 377 26.25 -5.74 -0.37
CA THR A 377 27.45 -4.88 -0.36
C THR A 377 27.49 -4.00 0.87
N LEU A 378 28.52 -4.19 1.71
CA LEU A 378 28.78 -3.36 2.88
C LEU A 378 29.82 -2.27 2.57
N ASN A 379 29.49 -1.02 2.92
CA ASN A 379 30.44 0.09 2.86
C ASN A 379 31.44 0.05 4.03
N SER A 380 31.03 -0.52 5.16
CA SER A 380 31.82 -0.66 6.37
C SER A 380 31.26 -1.76 7.28
N VAL A 381 32.14 -2.39 8.05
CA VAL A 381 31.78 -3.33 9.13
C VAL A 381 31.53 -2.63 10.47
N GLY A 382 31.81 -1.32 10.62
CA GLY A 382 31.54 -0.60 11.87
C GLY A 382 30.06 -0.28 12.09
N ALA A 383 29.68 0.16 13.30
CA ALA A 383 28.29 0.52 13.66
C ALA A 383 27.73 1.81 13.00
N ALA A 384 28.32 2.28 11.89
CA ALA A 384 27.87 3.46 11.16
C ALA A 384 26.74 3.11 10.19
N HIS A 385 25.79 4.04 10.02
CA HIS A 385 24.64 3.87 9.13
C HIS A 385 25.02 3.66 7.67
N GLN A 386 24.22 2.84 6.99
CA GLN A 386 24.25 2.63 5.55
C GLN A 386 22.79 2.58 5.05
N ASN A 387 22.25 3.76 4.71
CA ASN A 387 20.82 3.98 4.41
C ASN A 387 20.27 3.26 3.16
N ASP A 388 21.15 2.64 2.38
CA ASP A 388 20.85 1.86 1.18
C ASP A 388 20.98 0.32 1.37
N ASN A 389 21.37 -0.14 2.57
CA ASN A 389 21.49 -1.56 2.91
C ASN A 389 20.60 -2.00 4.10
N ILE A 390 19.50 -2.71 3.81
CA ILE A 390 18.49 -3.13 4.80
C ILE A 390 19.10 -3.97 5.93
N PRO A 391 19.81 -5.10 5.66
CA PRO A 391 20.44 -5.89 6.70
C PRO A 391 21.40 -5.07 7.58
N LYS A 392 22.18 -4.16 6.99
CA LYS A 392 23.09 -3.30 7.74
C LYS A 392 22.36 -2.36 8.69
N SER A 393 21.25 -1.77 8.27
CA SER A 393 20.45 -0.95 9.18
C SER A 393 19.71 -1.75 10.23
N ALA A 394 19.23 -2.95 9.89
CA ALA A 394 18.64 -3.86 10.86
C ALA A 394 19.65 -4.25 11.95
N ILE A 395 20.91 -4.50 11.59
CA ILE A 395 22.01 -4.73 12.54
C ILE A 395 22.19 -3.55 13.50
N ILE A 396 22.17 -2.32 12.99
CA ILE A 396 22.38 -1.12 13.80
C ILE A 396 21.21 -0.90 14.76
N ALA A 397 19.98 -1.02 14.25
CA ALA A 397 18.78 -0.92 15.06
C ALA A 397 18.72 -2.02 16.13
N LEU A 398 19.10 -3.25 15.79
CA LEU A 398 19.12 -4.37 16.73
C LEU A 398 20.09 -4.13 17.90
N GLY A 399 21.26 -3.53 17.64
CA GLY A 399 22.21 -3.15 18.68
C GLY A 399 21.66 -2.08 19.63
N ASP A 400 20.96 -1.08 19.10
CA ASP A 400 20.30 -0.03 19.89
C ASP A 400 19.14 -0.60 20.72
N CYS A 401 18.24 -1.35 20.09
CA CYS A 401 17.12 -2.01 20.77
C CYS A 401 17.59 -2.94 21.90
N LEU A 402 18.65 -3.72 21.69
CA LEU A 402 19.20 -4.60 22.74
C LEU A 402 19.77 -3.79 23.90
N ARG A 403 20.49 -2.70 23.62
CA ARG A 403 20.98 -1.78 24.65
C ARG A 403 19.83 -1.26 25.51
N GLN A 404 18.78 -0.74 24.88
CA GLN A 404 17.60 -0.20 25.58
C GLN A 404 16.97 -1.25 26.51
N VAL A 405 16.78 -2.48 26.02
CA VAL A 405 16.23 -3.59 26.82
C VAL A 405 17.14 -3.96 27.99
N LEU A 406 18.45 -4.09 27.77
CA LEU A 406 19.41 -4.45 28.83
C LEU A 406 19.44 -3.40 29.95
N MET A 407 19.26 -2.12 29.59
CA MET A 407 19.26 -0.98 30.52
C MET A 407 17.91 -0.75 31.20
N ALA A 408 16.82 -1.36 30.73
CA ALA A 408 15.49 -1.15 31.30
C ALA A 408 15.34 -1.84 32.67
N GLU A 409 15.06 -1.06 33.72
CA GLU A 409 14.86 -1.58 35.09
C GLU A 409 13.54 -2.34 35.28
N ALA A 410 12.51 -1.97 34.50
CA ALA A 410 11.21 -2.61 34.57
C ALA A 410 11.21 -4.05 34.01
N VAL A 411 12.20 -4.38 33.18
CA VAL A 411 12.33 -5.70 32.54
C VAL A 411 13.13 -6.64 33.43
N SER A 412 12.60 -7.85 33.64
CA SER A 412 13.30 -8.90 34.40
C SER A 412 14.59 -9.34 33.71
N ASP A 413 15.62 -9.69 34.49
CA ASP A 413 16.90 -10.17 33.96
C ASP A 413 16.72 -11.41 33.07
N ARG A 414 15.75 -12.27 33.41
CA ARG A 414 15.43 -13.45 32.61
C ARG A 414 14.90 -13.11 31.22
N PHE A 415 14.04 -12.10 31.09
CA PHE A 415 13.54 -11.69 29.78
C PHE A 415 14.60 -10.94 28.96
N LYS A 416 15.49 -10.18 29.64
CA LYS A 416 16.69 -9.61 29.01
C LYS A 416 17.59 -10.69 28.42
N ASP A 417 17.88 -11.73 29.20
CA ASP A 417 18.69 -12.87 28.76
C ASP A 417 18.06 -13.58 27.57
N TYR A 418 16.74 -13.79 27.59
CA TYR A 418 16.00 -14.37 26.47
C TYR A 418 16.16 -13.55 25.17
N LEU A 419 15.95 -12.23 25.23
CA LEU A 419 16.12 -11.36 24.05
C LEU A 419 17.58 -11.28 23.60
N ALA A 420 18.53 -11.25 24.52
CA ALA A 420 19.96 -11.32 24.21
C ALA A 420 20.30 -12.64 23.50
N GLU A 421 19.78 -13.77 23.96
CA GLU A 421 19.96 -15.08 23.33
C GLU A 421 19.40 -15.10 21.90
N VAL A 422 18.23 -14.50 21.65
CA VAL A 422 17.67 -14.34 20.29
C VAL A 422 18.67 -13.62 19.37
N VAL A 423 19.30 -12.56 19.86
CA VAL A 423 20.31 -11.80 19.10
C VAL A 423 21.59 -12.59 18.90
N PHE A 424 22.10 -13.27 19.94
CA PHE A 424 23.29 -14.10 19.84
C PHE A 424 23.10 -15.29 18.89
N ARG A 425 21.92 -15.90 18.86
CA ARG A 425 21.58 -16.93 17.86
C ARG A 425 21.61 -16.37 16.44
N CYS A 426 21.17 -15.14 16.22
CA CYS A 426 21.31 -14.47 14.92
C CYS A 426 22.79 -14.34 14.52
N VAL A 427 23.69 -13.93 15.43
CA VAL A 427 25.14 -13.92 15.17
C VAL A 427 25.63 -15.29 14.70
N THR A 428 25.21 -16.39 15.37
CA THR A 428 25.65 -17.75 14.99
C THR A 428 25.17 -18.23 13.63
N LYS A 429 24.09 -17.65 13.09
CA LYS A 429 23.56 -17.99 11.77
C LYS A 429 24.27 -17.24 10.64
N LEU A 430 24.93 -16.12 10.96
CA LEU A 430 25.73 -15.40 10.00
C LEU A 430 27.09 -16.10 9.79
N PRO A 431 27.59 -16.14 8.55
CA PRO A 431 28.85 -16.80 8.24
C PRO A 431 30.02 -16.07 8.90
N ALA A 432 30.97 -16.84 9.44
CA ALA A 432 32.19 -16.30 10.05
C ALA A 432 33.28 -15.99 9.00
N GLU A 433 33.20 -16.61 7.82
CA GLU A 433 34.18 -16.50 6.74
C GLU A 433 33.49 -16.29 5.39
N GLY A 434 34.27 -15.87 4.38
CA GLY A 434 33.77 -15.59 3.03
C GLY A 434 33.15 -14.20 2.85
N ASP A 435 32.52 -13.98 1.70
CA ASP A 435 32.11 -12.65 1.24
C ASP A 435 31.03 -12.00 2.13
N LYS A 436 30.23 -12.82 2.83
CA LYS A 436 29.17 -12.36 3.75
C LYS A 436 29.64 -12.21 5.20
N ALA A 437 30.88 -12.57 5.55
CA ALA A 437 31.40 -12.48 6.92
C ALA A 437 31.37 -11.06 7.51
N GLY A 438 31.39 -10.04 6.64
CA GLY A 438 31.26 -8.64 7.06
C GLY A 438 29.95 -8.33 7.79
N PHE A 439 28.85 -9.06 7.52
CA PHE A 439 27.59 -8.88 8.25
C PHE A 439 27.69 -9.37 9.69
N ARG A 440 28.36 -10.51 9.91
CA ARG A 440 28.63 -11.00 11.26
C ARG A 440 29.49 -10.02 12.04
N GLN A 441 30.61 -9.58 11.46
CA GLN A 441 31.50 -8.57 12.06
C GLN A 441 30.74 -7.28 12.38
N SER A 442 29.87 -6.86 11.47
CA SER A 442 29.01 -5.70 11.66
C SER A 442 28.02 -5.87 12.81
N LEU A 443 27.42 -7.04 12.95
CA LEU A 443 26.51 -7.32 14.06
C LEU A 443 27.26 -7.25 15.38
N VAL A 444 28.39 -7.94 15.50
CA VAL A 444 29.24 -7.87 16.71
C VAL A 444 29.64 -6.43 17.04
N ALA A 445 30.10 -5.66 16.05
CA ALA A 445 30.45 -4.26 16.26
C ALA A 445 29.27 -3.39 16.72
N SER A 446 28.07 -3.66 16.22
CA SER A 446 26.83 -2.97 16.63
C SER A 446 26.45 -3.29 18.07
N LEU A 447 26.53 -4.56 18.48
CA LEU A 447 26.22 -5.00 19.85
C LEU A 447 27.16 -4.35 20.87
N LEU A 448 28.46 -4.26 20.55
CA LEU A 448 29.44 -3.61 21.42
C LEU A 448 29.26 -2.09 21.48
N ALA A 449 28.78 -1.47 20.41
CA ALA A 449 28.58 -0.03 20.34
C ALA A 449 27.22 0.43 20.91
N GLY A 450 26.27 -0.49 21.10
CA GLY A 450 24.91 -0.13 21.52
C GLY A 450 24.13 0.66 20.46
N GLY A 451 24.39 0.39 19.17
CA GLY A 451 23.83 1.16 18.07
C GLY A 451 24.67 2.38 17.66
N PRO A 452 24.07 3.40 17.02
CA PRO A 452 24.82 4.50 16.39
C PRO A 452 25.39 5.51 17.39
N MET A 453 24.80 5.62 18.58
CA MET A 453 25.18 6.63 19.59
C MET A 453 26.47 6.28 20.35
N ARG A 454 27.03 5.07 20.16
CA ARG A 454 28.32 4.62 20.75
C ARG A 454 28.38 4.83 22.26
N GLU A 455 27.30 4.48 22.94
CA GLU A 455 27.22 4.37 24.40
C GLU A 455 27.53 2.92 24.78
N ALA A 456 28.45 2.74 25.73
CA ALA A 456 28.95 1.43 26.15
C ALA A 456 28.55 1.10 27.60
N ASP A 457 27.53 1.79 28.10
CA ASP A 457 26.98 1.66 29.45
C ASP A 457 26.29 0.31 29.69
N HIS A 458 25.78 -0.30 28.62
CA HIS A 458 25.20 -1.64 28.66
C HIS A 458 26.22 -2.78 28.65
N LEU A 459 27.51 -2.51 28.40
CA LEU A 459 28.51 -3.59 28.26
C LEU A 459 28.56 -4.56 29.45
N PRO A 460 28.47 -4.12 30.72
CA PRO A 460 28.42 -5.05 31.85
C PRO A 460 27.22 -6.00 31.79
N ARG A 461 26.03 -5.48 31.43
CA ARG A 461 24.80 -6.28 31.27
C ARG A 461 24.88 -7.22 30.07
N LEU A 462 25.47 -6.77 28.96
CA LEU A 462 25.71 -7.60 27.78
C LEU A 462 26.67 -8.76 28.11
N HIS A 463 27.67 -8.51 28.96
CA HIS A 463 28.60 -9.53 29.43
C HIS A 463 27.96 -10.53 30.39
N GLU A 464 27.12 -10.08 31.32
CA GLU A 464 26.30 -10.95 32.17
C GLU A 464 25.43 -11.88 31.31
N ALA A 465 24.69 -11.32 30.35
CA ALA A 465 23.86 -12.08 29.43
C ALA A 465 24.69 -13.09 28.61
N PHE A 466 25.87 -12.69 28.10
CA PHE A 466 26.76 -13.60 27.37
C PHE A 466 27.28 -14.73 28.27
N ALA A 467 27.65 -14.43 29.51
CA ALA A 467 28.17 -15.42 30.46
C ALA A 467 27.10 -16.46 30.85
N GLY A 468 25.83 -16.06 30.85
CA GLY A 468 24.67 -16.92 31.10
C GLY A 468 24.33 -17.90 29.96
N LEU A 469 24.91 -17.72 28.78
CA LEU A 469 24.62 -18.58 27.62
C LEU A 469 25.14 -20.02 27.81
N ASP A 470 24.41 -20.98 27.20
CA ASP A 470 24.87 -22.36 27.07
C ASP A 470 26.28 -22.42 26.44
N HIS A 471 27.14 -23.27 26.99
CA HIS A 471 28.50 -23.49 26.52
C HIS A 471 28.63 -23.75 25.01
N ILE A 472 27.67 -24.46 24.38
CA ILE A 472 27.66 -24.73 22.94
C ILE A 472 27.46 -23.44 22.15
N LEU A 473 26.59 -22.55 22.64
CA LEU A 473 26.35 -21.27 21.97
C LEU A 473 27.58 -20.35 22.12
N ARG A 474 28.21 -20.33 23.29
CA ARG A 474 29.45 -19.56 23.53
C ARG A 474 30.60 -20.00 22.64
N GLU A 475 30.78 -21.30 22.43
CA GLU A 475 31.82 -21.82 21.52
C GLU A 475 31.65 -21.29 20.09
N ARG A 476 30.41 -21.12 19.62
CA ARG A 476 30.08 -20.56 18.30
C ARG A 476 30.19 -19.03 18.22
N LEU A 477 30.44 -18.36 19.34
CA LEU A 477 30.55 -16.90 19.48
C LEU A 477 31.96 -16.49 19.93
N TYR A 478 32.98 -17.25 19.52
CA TYR A 478 34.38 -17.01 19.87
C TYR A 478 34.89 -15.60 19.50
N ASP A 479 34.29 -15.00 18.47
CA ASP A 479 34.60 -13.66 17.96
C ASP A 479 33.81 -12.54 18.64
N VAL A 480 32.97 -12.86 19.63
CA VAL A 480 32.24 -11.88 20.45
C VAL A 480 32.94 -11.66 21.78
N TRP A 481 33.41 -12.73 22.42
CA TRP A 481 33.93 -12.70 23.78
C TRP A 481 35.17 -11.80 23.94
N GLY A 482 36.22 -12.04 23.15
CA GLY A 482 37.44 -11.25 23.24
C GLY A 482 37.22 -9.75 22.99
N PRO A 483 36.48 -9.35 21.94
CA PRO A 483 36.08 -7.95 21.75
C PRO A 483 35.24 -7.36 22.88
N LEU A 484 34.36 -8.15 23.50
CA LEU A 484 33.56 -7.71 24.64
C LEU A 484 34.42 -7.47 25.89
N GLU A 485 35.34 -8.38 26.21
CA GLU A 485 36.32 -8.20 27.30
C GLU A 485 37.17 -6.95 27.07
N ALA A 486 37.71 -6.79 25.86
CA ALA A 486 38.52 -5.61 25.51
C ALA A 486 37.71 -4.30 25.62
N ALA A 487 36.43 -4.32 25.24
CA ALA A 487 35.54 -3.16 25.39
C ALA A 487 35.28 -2.84 26.87
N LEU A 488 35.08 -3.85 27.72
CA LEU A 488 34.94 -3.69 29.18
C LEU A 488 36.20 -3.20 29.87
N GLU A 489 37.38 -3.67 29.47
CA GLU A 489 38.65 -3.16 30.00
C GLU A 489 38.86 -1.67 29.69
N SER A 490 38.31 -1.21 28.56
CA SER A 490 38.31 0.20 28.18
C SER A 490 37.22 1.04 28.87
N TRP A 491 36.32 0.41 29.63
CA TRP A 491 35.23 1.03 30.38
C TRP A 491 35.65 1.29 31.85
N PRO A 492 35.45 2.47 32.47
CA PRO A 492 34.67 3.64 32.05
C PRO A 492 35.56 4.78 31.54
N ALA A 493 36.69 4.50 30.86
CA ALA A 493 37.82 5.42 30.70
C ALA A 493 37.58 6.65 29.77
N ARG A 494 36.34 7.11 29.60
CA ARG A 494 36.03 8.47 29.13
C ARG A 494 35.74 9.39 30.32
N PRO A 495 36.66 10.29 30.71
CA PRO A 495 36.38 11.28 31.74
C PRO A 495 35.40 12.32 31.18
N GLY A 496 34.20 12.46 31.77
CA GLY A 496 33.36 13.63 31.46
C GLY A 496 31.86 13.62 31.70
N VAL A 497 31.23 12.64 32.37
CA VAL A 497 29.79 12.72 32.70
C VAL A 497 29.59 12.61 34.22
N PRO A 498 28.99 13.60 34.91
CA PRO A 498 28.75 13.54 36.35
C PRO A 498 27.66 12.53 36.68
N GLN A 499 27.83 11.84 37.81
CA GLN A 499 26.85 10.95 38.44
C GLN A 499 25.59 11.67 38.89
#